data_AF-A0A0D3CF53-F1
#
_entry.id   AF-A0A0D3CF53-F1
#
_cell.length_a   1.000
_cell.length_b   1.000
_cell.length_c   1.000
_cell.angle_alpha   90.00
_cell.angle_beta   90.00
_cell.angle_gamma   90.00
#
_symmetry.space_group_name_H-M   'P 1'
#
loop_
_entity.id
_entity.type
_entity.pdbx_description
1 polymer ?
#
loop_
_entity_poly.entity_id
_entity_poly.type
_entity_poly.pdbx_seq_one_letter_code
_entity_poly.pdbx_strand_id
1 'polypeptide(L)'
;MSSLSLQTIGAIKSYHHQAQHLVYDLCHFISNSHSKTYIILTKIQRIEWNNRFVPLYIGSGISTVHALFISALSLYFVIWSDLFSDRWHNDLVVFRTSRLSSLVIYWCYFIADLGMIFWKYPALGGLEYIVHHSLSGVAVAYSLFSGEGQLYTCMVLISEITTPEINLRWYLDTAGMKKSMAYVVNGVARILLFIYMFYHVYLHYNQVMRMHIFGYALVFGVPAALGIMNLIWFGKIVRGVKKTLAKRCEC
;
A
#
# COMPACT_ATOMS: atom_id res chain seq x y z
N MET A 1 24.74 -26.49 14.43
CA MET A 1 24.10 -26.54 13.10
C MET A 1 24.79 -27.63 12.29
N SER A 2 24.05 -28.55 11.67
CA SER A 2 24.62 -29.66 10.89
C SER A 2 25.15 -29.18 9.54
N SER A 3 26.19 -29.83 8.99
CA SER A 3 26.73 -29.54 7.65
C SER A 3 25.67 -29.59 6.54
N LEU A 4 24.67 -30.46 6.70
CA LEU A 4 23.49 -30.56 5.83
C LEU A 4 22.69 -29.25 5.81
N SER A 5 22.44 -28.64 6.97
CA SER A 5 21.68 -27.38 7.07
C SER A 5 22.39 -26.20 6.39
N LEU A 6 23.72 -26.15 6.45
CA LEU A 6 24.53 -25.12 5.79
C LEU A 6 24.54 -25.27 4.27
N GLN A 7 24.61 -26.52 3.76
CA GLN A 7 24.53 -26.80 2.33
C GLN A 7 23.14 -26.48 1.77
N THR A 8 22.06 -26.80 2.49
CA THR A 8 20.69 -26.43 2.09
C THR A 8 20.50 -24.91 2.05
N ILE A 9 21.02 -24.18 3.05
CA ILE A 9 20.99 -22.71 3.07
C ILE A 9 21.80 -22.14 1.90
N GLY A 10 22.97 -22.72 1.59
CA GLY A 10 23.81 -22.32 0.45
C GLY A 10 23.11 -22.52 -0.89
N ALA A 11 22.47 -23.67 -1.07
CA ALA A 11 21.68 -23.97 -2.27
C ALA A 11 20.51 -22.99 -2.43
N ILE A 12 19.74 -22.73 -1.37
CA ILE A 12 18.63 -21.78 -1.39
C ILE A 12 19.11 -20.37 -1.79
N LYS A 13 20.24 -19.90 -1.24
CA LYS A 13 20.84 -18.61 -1.63
C LYS A 13 21.27 -18.58 -3.10
N SER A 14 21.85 -19.67 -3.60
CA SER A 14 22.28 -19.79 -5.00
C SER A 14 21.09 -19.77 -5.96
N TYR A 15 20.04 -20.55 -5.68
CA TYR A 15 18.81 -20.56 -6.47
C TYR A 15 18.11 -19.20 -6.45
N HIS A 16 18.04 -18.56 -5.28
CA HIS A 16 17.49 -17.22 -5.15
C HIS A 16 18.27 -16.20 -5.99
N HIS A 17 19.60 -16.26 -5.96
CA HIS A 17 20.45 -15.38 -6.76
C HIS A 17 20.28 -15.62 -8.28
N GLN A 18 20.22 -16.88 -8.72
CA GLN A 18 19.98 -17.21 -10.13
C GLN A 18 18.60 -16.75 -10.62
N ALA A 19 17.55 -16.94 -9.81
CA ALA A 19 16.22 -16.42 -10.10
C ALA A 19 16.20 -14.88 -10.23
N GLN A 20 16.96 -14.18 -9.39
CA GLN A 20 17.10 -12.72 -9.46
C GLN A 20 17.72 -12.26 -10.79
N HIS A 21 18.76 -12.94 -11.28
CA HIS A 21 19.39 -12.62 -12.57
C HIS A 21 18.45 -12.85 -13.75
N LEU A 22 17.79 -14.01 -13.81
CA LEU A 22 16.82 -14.34 -14.86
C LEU A 22 15.68 -13.32 -14.96
N VAL A 23 15.16 -12.90 -13.81
CA VAL A 23 14.06 -11.93 -13.76
C VAL A 23 14.52 -10.51 -14.12
N TYR A 24 15.74 -10.14 -13.70
CA TYR A 24 16.36 -8.88 -14.11
C TYR A 24 16.53 -8.82 -15.63
N ASP A 25 17.00 -9.90 -16.26
CA ASP A 25 17.19 -9.99 -17.71
C ASP A 25 15.86 -9.92 -18.47
N LEU A 26 14.83 -10.61 -17.98
CA LEU A 26 13.48 -10.55 -18.55
C LEU A 26 12.89 -9.13 -18.48
N CYS A 27 13.07 -8.43 -17.36
CA CYS A 27 12.55 -7.07 -17.20
C CYS A 27 13.37 -6.03 -17.96
N HIS A 28 14.68 -6.24 -18.08
CA HIS A 28 15.51 -5.48 -19.00
C HIS A 28 14.98 -5.65 -20.44
N PHE A 29 14.64 -6.87 -20.86
CA PHE A 29 14.07 -7.13 -22.18
C PHE A 29 12.69 -6.48 -22.40
N ILE A 30 11.76 -6.61 -21.45
CA ILE A 30 10.42 -6.00 -21.54
C ILE A 30 10.49 -4.47 -21.50
N SER A 31 11.30 -3.91 -20.60
CA SER A 31 11.45 -2.45 -20.48
C SER A 31 12.17 -1.85 -21.70
N ASN A 32 13.18 -2.53 -22.23
CA ASN A 32 13.88 -2.11 -23.44
C ASN A 32 12.98 -2.13 -24.69
N SER A 33 12.00 -3.05 -24.75
CA SER A 33 11.05 -3.15 -25.86
C SER A 33 9.89 -2.15 -25.77
N HIS A 34 9.45 -1.78 -24.57
CA HIS A 34 8.24 -0.96 -24.38
C HIS A 34 8.50 0.48 -23.90
N SER A 35 9.70 0.80 -23.41
CA SER A 35 10.04 2.11 -22.86
C SER A 35 11.29 2.70 -23.52
N LYS A 36 11.09 3.67 -24.42
CA LYS A 36 12.19 4.47 -25.01
C LYS A 36 13.02 5.19 -23.93
N THR A 37 12.38 5.52 -22.81
CA THR A 37 13.02 6.11 -21.63
C THR A 37 14.02 5.14 -20.98
N TYR A 38 13.71 3.85 -20.91
CA TYR A 38 14.58 2.88 -20.23
C TYR A 38 15.98 2.77 -20.86
N ILE A 39 16.06 2.97 -22.18
CA ILE A 39 17.30 2.92 -22.97
C ILE A 39 18.29 4.00 -22.53
N ILE A 40 17.79 5.19 -22.21
CA ILE A 40 18.57 6.37 -21.84
C ILE A 40 18.88 6.48 -20.34
N LEU A 41 18.39 5.55 -19.51
CA LEU A 41 18.64 5.55 -18.07
C LEU A 41 20.06 5.11 -17.71
N THR A 42 20.60 5.72 -16.65
CA THR A 42 21.87 5.28 -16.06
C THR A 42 21.76 3.86 -15.49
N LYS A 43 22.90 3.18 -15.28
CA LYS A 43 22.93 1.83 -14.71
C LYS A 43 22.19 1.75 -13.36
N ILE A 44 22.34 2.76 -12.50
CA ILE A 44 21.69 2.84 -11.20
C ILE A 44 20.16 3.01 -11.36
N GLN A 45 19.73 3.92 -12.24
CA GLN A 45 18.31 4.13 -12.52
C GLN A 45 17.64 2.90 -13.16
N ARG A 46 18.34 2.13 -14.01
CA ARG A 46 17.81 0.87 -14.56
C ARG A 46 17.61 -0.19 -13.49
N ILE A 47 18.55 -0.32 -12.55
CA ILE A 47 18.40 -1.23 -11.41
C ILE A 47 17.18 -0.84 -10.59
N GLU A 48 17.01 0.45 -10.28
CA GLU A 48 15.84 0.92 -9.52
C GLU A 48 14.52 0.77 -10.31
N TRP A 49 14.55 1.04 -11.62
CA TRP A 49 13.41 0.85 -12.52
C TRP A 49 12.93 -0.60 -12.53
N ASN A 50 13.85 -1.54 -12.70
CA ASN A 50 13.55 -2.97 -12.70
C ASN A 50 13.02 -3.40 -11.33
N ASN A 51 13.67 -2.98 -10.24
CA ASN A 51 13.22 -3.31 -8.89
C ASN A 51 11.78 -2.88 -8.61
N ARG A 52 11.36 -1.73 -9.13
CA ARG A 52 9.99 -1.21 -8.99
C ARG A 52 8.98 -1.86 -9.96
N PHE A 53 9.44 -2.39 -11.11
CA PHE A 53 8.57 -2.75 -12.26
C PHE A 53 8.22 -4.23 -12.22
N VAL A 54 9.16 -5.06 -11.79
CA VAL A 54 9.07 -6.51 -11.78
C VAL A 54 7.99 -6.97 -10.78
N PRO A 55 6.86 -7.52 -11.24
CA PRO A 55 5.81 -8.03 -10.34
C PRO A 55 6.20 -9.32 -9.61
N LEU A 56 7.24 -10.02 -10.09
CA LEU A 56 7.46 -11.42 -9.74
C LEU A 56 8.51 -11.67 -8.64
N TYR A 57 9.53 -10.83 -8.44
CA TYR A 57 10.65 -11.20 -7.54
C TYR A 57 11.36 -10.08 -6.77
N ILE A 58 10.95 -8.82 -6.89
CA ILE A 58 11.56 -7.75 -6.10
C ILE A 58 10.46 -6.98 -5.40
N GLY A 59 10.38 -7.19 -4.10
CA GLY A 59 9.78 -6.34 -3.09
C GLY A 59 8.69 -5.34 -3.50
N SER A 60 9.07 -4.27 -4.20
CA SER A 60 8.15 -3.21 -4.64
C SER A 60 7.12 -3.64 -5.69
N GLY A 61 7.42 -4.56 -6.60
CA GLY A 61 6.42 -5.04 -7.58
C GLY A 61 5.44 -6.04 -6.97
N ILE A 62 5.89 -6.88 -6.04
CA ILE A 62 5.04 -7.72 -5.20
C ILE A 62 4.11 -6.83 -4.35
N SER A 63 4.66 -5.79 -3.72
CA SER A 63 3.90 -4.81 -2.93
C SER A 63 2.88 -4.05 -3.78
N THR A 64 3.20 -3.73 -5.05
CA THR A 64 2.27 -3.10 -6.00
C THR A 64 1.08 -4.01 -6.35
N VAL A 65 1.32 -5.28 -6.70
CA VAL A 65 0.26 -6.25 -7.01
C VAL A 65 -0.58 -6.55 -5.77
N HIS A 66 0.07 -6.75 -4.65
CA HIS A 66 -0.58 -6.94 -3.36
C HIS A 66 -1.49 -5.75 -3.02
N ALA A 67 -0.97 -4.53 -3.10
CA ALA A 67 -1.72 -3.32 -2.83
C ALA A 67 -2.94 -3.17 -3.75
N LEU A 68 -2.80 -3.45 -5.05
CA LEU A 68 -3.91 -3.46 -6.00
C LEU A 68 -4.97 -4.50 -5.61
N PHE A 69 -4.54 -5.72 -5.32
CA PHE A 69 -5.41 -6.84 -4.96
C PHE A 69 -6.19 -6.56 -3.66
N ILE A 70 -5.50 -6.16 -2.61
CA ILE A 70 -6.09 -5.85 -1.30
C ILE A 70 -7.00 -4.63 -1.37
N SER A 71 -6.60 -3.57 -2.10
CA SER A 71 -7.43 -2.38 -2.27
C SER A 71 -8.71 -2.72 -3.03
N ALA A 72 -8.63 -3.52 -4.10
CA ALA A 72 -9.79 -3.92 -4.90
C ALA A 72 -10.76 -4.77 -4.08
N LEU A 73 -10.27 -5.76 -3.33
CA LEU A 73 -11.11 -6.60 -2.48
C LEU A 73 -11.72 -5.81 -1.32
N SER A 74 -10.96 -4.91 -0.70
CA SER A 74 -11.47 -4.04 0.36
C SER A 74 -12.56 -3.11 -0.18
N LEU A 75 -12.37 -2.53 -1.36
CA LEU A 75 -13.38 -1.69 -2.02
C LEU A 75 -14.64 -2.50 -2.36
N TYR A 76 -14.48 -3.73 -2.86
CA TYR A 76 -15.59 -4.64 -3.11
C TYR A 76 -16.40 -4.88 -1.83
N PHE A 77 -15.74 -5.17 -0.71
CA PHE A 77 -16.45 -5.39 0.55
C PHE A 77 -17.18 -4.16 1.07
N VAL A 78 -16.53 -3.01 1.03
CA VAL A 78 -17.07 -1.76 1.59
C VAL A 78 -18.24 -1.22 0.75
N ILE A 79 -18.18 -1.34 -0.58
CA ILE A 79 -19.13 -0.65 -1.48
C ILE A 79 -20.13 -1.61 -2.14
N TRP A 80 -19.67 -2.77 -2.62
CA TRP A 80 -20.49 -3.65 -3.46
C TRP A 80 -21.07 -4.86 -2.72
N SER A 81 -20.38 -5.36 -1.69
CA SER A 81 -20.86 -6.50 -0.94
C SER A 81 -21.93 -6.10 0.07
N ASP A 82 -22.85 -7.02 0.35
CA ASP A 82 -23.84 -6.82 1.41
C ASP A 82 -23.27 -6.97 2.83
N LEU A 83 -21.99 -7.36 2.98
CA LEU A 83 -21.37 -7.68 4.28
C LEU A 83 -21.47 -6.53 5.30
N PHE A 84 -21.29 -5.30 4.84
CA PHE A 84 -21.35 -4.09 5.67
C PHE A 84 -22.57 -3.21 5.37
N SER A 85 -23.52 -3.71 4.57
CA SER A 85 -24.75 -3.01 4.19
C SER A 85 -25.76 -3.00 5.34
N ASP A 86 -26.43 -1.88 5.56
CA ASP A 86 -27.49 -1.77 6.59
C ASP A 86 -28.80 -2.49 6.21
N ARG A 87 -28.93 -2.98 4.96
CA ARG A 87 -30.20 -3.52 4.45
C ARG A 87 -30.62 -4.88 5.02
N TRP A 88 -29.67 -5.74 5.40
CA TRP A 88 -29.97 -7.18 5.58
C TRP A 88 -29.44 -7.80 6.88
N HIS A 89 -28.75 -7.04 7.71
CA HIS A 89 -28.06 -7.58 8.88
C HIS A 89 -28.55 -6.93 10.18
N ASN A 90 -29.02 -7.77 11.10
CA ASN A 90 -29.44 -7.35 12.45
C ASN A 90 -28.25 -7.09 13.39
N ASP A 91 -27.04 -7.52 13.01
CA ASP A 91 -25.83 -7.34 13.81
C ASP A 91 -25.22 -5.94 13.61
N LEU A 92 -24.52 -5.45 14.64
CA LEU A 92 -23.82 -4.18 14.60
C LEU A 92 -22.68 -4.23 13.57
N VAL A 93 -22.56 -3.20 12.74
CA VAL A 93 -21.61 -3.14 11.62
C VAL A 93 -20.15 -3.35 12.06
N VAL A 94 -19.83 -2.98 13.30
CA VAL A 94 -18.50 -3.11 13.90
C VAL A 94 -18.11 -4.55 14.25
N PHE A 95 -19.07 -5.48 14.33
CA PHE A 95 -18.85 -6.89 14.65
C PHE A 95 -19.07 -7.82 13.45
N ARG A 96 -19.39 -7.26 12.27
CA ARG A 96 -19.64 -8.06 11.07
C ARG A 96 -18.33 -8.55 10.49
N THR A 97 -18.28 -9.85 10.23
CA THR A 97 -17.13 -10.52 9.62
C THR A 97 -17.60 -11.60 8.65
N SER A 98 -16.72 -11.98 7.73
CA SER A 98 -16.91 -13.14 6.87
C SER A 98 -15.59 -13.90 6.75
N ARG A 99 -15.65 -15.18 6.35
CA ARG A 99 -14.43 -15.95 6.07
C ARG A 99 -13.59 -15.27 4.99
N LEU A 100 -14.23 -14.70 3.97
CA LEU A 100 -13.53 -14.05 2.87
C LEU A 100 -12.89 -12.73 3.31
N SER A 101 -13.58 -11.88 4.08
CA SER A 101 -13.00 -10.64 4.60
C SER A 101 -11.86 -10.90 5.58
N SER A 102 -12.01 -11.90 6.46
CA SER A 102 -10.92 -12.34 7.33
C SER A 102 -9.74 -12.91 6.55
N LEU A 103 -9.99 -13.64 5.45
CA LEU A 103 -8.92 -14.08 4.56
C LEU A 103 -8.24 -12.90 3.87
N VAL A 104 -8.97 -11.89 3.39
CA VAL A 104 -8.37 -10.70 2.79
C VAL A 104 -7.50 -9.98 3.81
N ILE A 105 -8.01 -9.72 5.02
CA ILE A 105 -7.27 -9.10 6.12
C ILE A 105 -6.05 -9.94 6.53
N TYR A 106 -6.18 -11.27 6.53
CA TYR A 106 -5.05 -12.18 6.73
C TYR A 106 -4.04 -12.09 5.59
N TRP A 107 -4.46 -12.11 4.33
CA TRP A 107 -3.58 -11.99 3.17
C TRP A 107 -3.00 -10.59 3.00
N CYS A 108 -3.52 -9.55 3.70
CA CYS A 108 -2.88 -8.25 3.90
C CYS A 108 -1.59 -8.35 4.73
N TYR A 109 -1.12 -9.54 5.08
CA TYR A 109 -0.03 -9.75 6.03
C TYR A 109 1.23 -8.97 5.62
N PHE A 110 1.39 -7.83 6.29
CA PHE A 110 2.50 -6.89 6.26
C PHE A 110 3.88 -7.51 6.55
N ILE A 111 4.03 -8.81 6.76
CA ILE A 111 5.33 -9.46 6.99
C ILE A 111 6.25 -9.28 5.78
N ALA A 112 5.72 -9.31 4.55
CA ALA A 112 6.51 -9.06 3.36
C ALA A 112 7.02 -7.61 3.34
N ASP A 113 6.15 -6.64 3.61
CA ASP A 113 6.52 -5.22 3.62
C ASP A 113 7.38 -4.84 4.85
N LEU A 114 7.14 -5.42 6.03
CA LEU A 114 7.98 -5.28 7.23
C LEU A 114 9.34 -5.95 7.05
N GLY A 115 9.39 -7.15 6.48
CA GLY A 115 10.64 -7.83 6.14
C GLY A 115 11.47 -7.03 5.14
N MET A 116 10.81 -6.41 4.16
CA MET A 116 11.44 -5.45 3.26
C MET A 116 11.95 -4.20 3.97
N ILE A 117 11.17 -3.64 4.90
CA ILE A 117 11.58 -2.51 5.73
C ILE A 117 12.88 -2.86 6.45
N PHE A 118 12.93 -3.98 7.16
CA PHE A 118 14.15 -4.39 7.88
C PHE A 118 15.34 -4.62 6.96
N TRP A 119 15.12 -5.18 5.75
CA TRP A 119 16.21 -5.51 4.82
C TRP A 119 16.72 -4.32 3.99
N LYS A 120 15.86 -3.34 3.71
CA LYS A 120 16.16 -2.25 2.76
C LYS A 120 16.04 -0.86 3.36
N TYR A 121 15.74 -0.70 4.65
CA TYR A 121 15.79 0.61 5.29
C TYR A 121 17.21 1.19 5.23
N PRO A 122 17.38 2.49 4.91
CA PRO A 122 16.37 3.52 4.64
C PRO A 122 16.01 3.70 3.15
N ALA A 123 16.45 2.81 2.25
CA ALA A 123 16.29 2.98 0.80
C ALA A 123 14.84 2.91 0.30
N LEU A 124 13.91 2.30 1.05
CA LEU A 124 12.49 2.21 0.68
C LEU A 124 11.64 3.38 1.19
N GLY A 125 12.06 4.05 2.26
CA GLY A 125 11.28 5.10 2.91
C GLY A 125 11.88 5.58 4.24
N GLY A 126 11.40 6.74 4.70
CA GLY A 126 11.76 7.33 5.98
C GLY A 126 11.03 6.70 7.17
N LEU A 127 11.17 7.32 8.35
CA LEU A 127 10.51 6.88 9.58
C LEU A 127 8.98 6.79 9.43
N GLU A 128 8.39 7.65 8.60
CA GLU A 128 6.95 7.67 8.33
C GLU A 128 6.46 6.35 7.73
N TYR A 129 7.31 5.70 6.92
CA TYR A 129 7.00 4.41 6.31
C TYR A 129 6.93 3.30 7.36
N ILE A 130 7.86 3.28 8.32
CA ILE A 130 7.87 2.31 9.44
C ILE A 130 6.64 2.51 10.32
N VAL A 131 6.36 3.77 10.69
CA VAL A 131 5.21 4.13 11.54
C VAL A 131 3.90 3.75 10.87
N HIS A 132 3.74 4.04 9.57
CA HIS A 132 2.58 3.61 8.79
C HIS A 132 2.37 2.10 8.87
N HIS A 133 3.38 1.31 8.50
CA HIS A 133 3.23 -0.15 8.39
C HIS A 133 3.03 -0.82 9.75
N SER A 134 3.61 -0.24 10.81
CA SER A 134 3.44 -0.72 12.18
C SER A 134 2.03 -0.43 12.70
N LEU A 135 1.51 0.79 12.50
CA LEU A 135 0.15 1.15 12.90
C LEU A 135 -0.90 0.34 12.13
N SER A 136 -0.75 0.21 10.81
CA SER A 136 -1.63 -0.61 9.97
C SER A 136 -1.56 -2.09 10.35
N GLY A 137 -0.35 -2.61 10.63
CA GLY A 137 -0.17 -4.00 11.07
C GLY A 137 -0.86 -4.31 12.40
N VAL A 138 -0.78 -3.40 13.38
CA VAL A 138 -1.48 -3.55 14.67
C VAL A 138 -2.99 -3.52 14.48
N ALA A 139 -3.52 -2.61 13.65
CA ALA A 139 -4.97 -2.53 13.38
C ALA A 139 -5.49 -3.80 12.66
N VAL A 140 -4.76 -4.27 11.64
CA VAL A 140 -5.09 -5.49 10.91
C VAL A 140 -5.05 -6.71 11.82
N ALA A 141 -4.01 -6.87 12.63
CA ALA A 141 -3.89 -7.96 13.58
C ALA A 141 -5.05 -7.94 14.59
N TYR A 142 -5.34 -6.78 15.17
CA TYR A 142 -6.49 -6.61 16.07
C TYR A 142 -7.79 -7.06 15.41
N SER A 143 -8.07 -6.56 14.21
CA SER A 143 -9.32 -6.83 13.51
C SER A 143 -9.48 -8.29 13.12
N LEU A 144 -8.36 -8.96 12.80
CA LEU A 144 -8.35 -10.40 12.51
C LEU A 144 -8.59 -11.25 13.76
N PHE A 145 -7.92 -10.95 14.88
CA PHE A 145 -7.99 -11.78 16.09
C PHE A 145 -9.24 -11.54 16.93
N SER A 146 -9.71 -10.29 16.99
CA SER A 146 -10.93 -9.94 17.74
C SER A 146 -12.22 -10.15 16.92
N GLY A 147 -12.11 -10.13 15.59
CA GLY A 147 -13.26 -10.07 14.70
C GLY A 147 -13.97 -8.71 14.70
N GLU A 148 -13.42 -7.69 15.35
CA GLU A 148 -14.03 -6.37 15.42
C GLU A 148 -13.44 -5.40 14.39
N GLY A 149 -14.23 -4.42 13.96
CA GLY A 149 -13.76 -3.29 13.15
C GLY A 149 -13.31 -3.64 11.73
N GLN A 150 -13.69 -4.81 11.18
CA GLN A 150 -13.27 -5.22 9.84
C GLN A 150 -13.65 -4.22 8.75
N LEU A 151 -14.81 -3.57 8.87
CA LEU A 151 -15.23 -2.48 7.98
C LEU A 151 -14.18 -1.37 7.93
N TYR A 152 -13.78 -0.87 9.10
CA TYR A 152 -12.84 0.24 9.22
C TYR A 152 -11.44 -0.15 8.77
N THR A 153 -11.03 -1.39 9.05
CA THR A 153 -9.80 -1.97 8.48
C THR A 153 -9.85 -1.97 6.96
N CYS A 154 -10.94 -2.46 6.34
CA CYS A 154 -11.11 -2.43 4.89
C CYS A 154 -11.12 -1.00 4.32
N MET A 155 -11.78 -0.05 4.98
CA MET A 155 -11.75 1.36 4.55
C MET A 155 -10.33 1.93 4.53
N VAL A 156 -9.49 1.59 5.51
CA VAL A 156 -8.08 1.99 5.52
C VAL A 156 -7.28 1.26 4.43
N LEU A 157 -7.53 -0.04 4.21
CA LEU A 157 -6.84 -0.85 3.19
C LEU A 157 -7.13 -0.40 1.77
N ILE A 158 -8.26 0.26 1.48
CA ILE A 158 -8.48 0.93 0.18
C ILE A 158 -7.38 1.95 -0.13
N SER A 159 -6.77 2.56 0.90
CA SER A 159 -5.70 3.55 0.71
C SER A 159 -4.35 2.95 0.30
N GLU A 160 -4.20 1.61 0.35
CA GLU A 160 -3.03 0.89 -0.19
C GLU A 160 -2.87 1.10 -1.69
N ILE A 161 -3.92 1.51 -2.41
CA ILE A 161 -3.87 1.89 -3.82
C ILE A 161 -2.81 2.97 -4.11
N THR A 162 -2.31 3.65 -3.09
CA THR A 162 -1.20 4.60 -3.24
C THR A 162 0.17 4.01 -3.44
N THR A 163 0.41 2.77 -3.03
CA THR A 163 1.66 2.06 -3.27
C THR A 163 2.01 1.97 -4.77
N PRO A 164 1.12 1.47 -5.65
CA PRO A 164 1.38 1.48 -7.09
C PRO A 164 1.53 2.90 -7.66
N GLU A 165 0.87 3.90 -7.10
CA GLU A 165 0.92 5.28 -7.60
C GLU A 165 2.17 6.05 -7.19
N ILE A 166 2.71 5.78 -6.00
CA ILE A 166 4.02 6.30 -5.58
C ILE A 166 5.09 5.72 -6.51
N ASN A 167 4.99 4.42 -6.84
CA ASN A 167 5.87 3.80 -7.83
C ASN A 167 5.66 4.40 -9.24
N LEU A 168 4.41 4.62 -9.66
CA LEU A 168 4.09 5.32 -10.91
C LEU A 168 4.64 6.76 -10.96
N ARG A 169 4.68 7.46 -9.83
CA ARG A 169 5.34 8.77 -9.71
C ARG A 169 6.82 8.69 -9.98
N TRP A 170 7.50 7.71 -9.41
CA TRP A 170 8.92 7.51 -9.66
C TRP A 170 9.16 7.23 -11.16
N TYR A 171 8.30 6.44 -11.80
CA TYR A 171 8.38 6.18 -13.24
C TYR A 171 8.19 7.42 -14.09
N LEU A 172 7.11 8.17 -13.85
CA LEU A 172 6.85 9.39 -14.62
C LEU A 172 7.86 10.49 -14.30
N ASP A 173 8.46 10.53 -13.11
CA ASP A 173 9.58 11.42 -12.81
C ASP A 173 10.83 11.06 -13.62
N THR A 174 11.22 9.80 -13.56
CA THR A 174 12.36 9.25 -14.29
C THR A 174 12.19 9.40 -15.80
N ALA A 175 10.95 9.37 -16.30
CA ALA A 175 10.61 9.61 -17.70
C ALA A 175 10.45 11.09 -18.10
N GLY A 176 10.61 12.05 -17.18
CA GLY A 176 10.38 13.47 -17.47
C GLY A 176 8.91 13.84 -17.69
N MET A 177 7.99 12.95 -17.33
CA MET A 177 6.53 13.02 -17.54
C MET A 177 5.75 13.41 -16.26
N LYS A 178 6.35 14.18 -15.34
CA LYS A 178 5.74 14.66 -14.07
C LYS A 178 4.39 15.39 -14.18
N LYS A 179 3.86 15.64 -15.38
CA LYS A 179 2.77 16.58 -15.67
C LYS A 179 1.35 15.98 -15.58
N SER A 180 1.19 14.74 -15.11
CA SER A 180 -0.14 14.10 -15.08
C SER A 180 -1.00 14.61 -13.92
N MET A 181 -2.26 14.96 -14.21
CA MET A 181 -3.28 15.31 -13.19
C MET A 181 -3.68 14.10 -12.32
N ALA A 182 -3.30 12.88 -12.71
CA ALA A 182 -3.59 11.65 -11.97
C ALA A 182 -3.14 11.74 -10.50
N TYR A 183 -2.01 12.40 -10.21
CA TYR A 183 -1.51 12.55 -8.84
C TYR A 183 -2.40 13.43 -7.96
N VAL A 184 -3.04 14.44 -8.54
CA VAL A 184 -3.94 15.33 -7.81
C VAL A 184 -5.25 14.62 -7.54
N VAL A 185 -5.81 13.95 -8.56
CA VAL A 185 -7.07 13.20 -8.46
C VAL A 185 -6.97 12.14 -7.37
N ASN A 186 -5.91 11.34 -7.37
CA ASN A 186 -5.72 10.34 -6.34
C ASN A 186 -5.54 10.95 -4.93
N GLY A 187 -4.73 12.01 -4.82
CA GLY A 187 -4.55 12.70 -3.54
C GLY A 187 -5.88 13.19 -2.96
N VAL A 188 -6.76 13.72 -3.79
CA VAL A 188 -8.13 14.12 -3.41
C VAL A 188 -8.98 12.92 -3.03
N ALA A 189 -8.98 11.85 -3.84
CA ALA A 189 -9.76 10.63 -3.57
C ALA A 189 -9.48 10.05 -2.18
N ARG A 190 -8.22 10.09 -1.73
CA ARG A 190 -7.84 9.62 -0.39
C ARG A 190 -8.31 10.53 0.73
N ILE A 191 -8.20 11.84 0.54
CA ILE A 191 -8.71 12.79 1.53
C ILE A 191 -10.21 12.55 1.72
N LEU A 192 -10.94 12.36 0.61
CA LEU A 192 -12.36 12.02 0.64
C LEU A 192 -12.62 10.67 1.33
N LEU A 193 -11.79 9.64 1.09
CA LEU A 193 -11.89 8.35 1.76
C LEU A 193 -11.78 8.47 3.29
N PHE A 194 -10.78 9.21 3.79
CA PHE A 194 -10.62 9.41 5.24
C PHE A 194 -11.76 10.27 5.82
N ILE A 195 -12.21 11.31 5.11
CA ILE A 195 -13.40 12.08 5.52
C ILE A 195 -14.62 11.18 5.60
N TYR A 196 -14.87 10.35 4.58
CA TYR A 196 -15.97 9.40 4.55
C TYR A 196 -15.88 8.40 5.71
N MET A 197 -14.69 7.88 5.99
CA MET A 197 -14.47 6.98 7.11
C MET A 197 -14.84 7.63 8.45
N PHE A 198 -14.36 8.85 8.73
CA PHE A 198 -14.70 9.55 9.97
C PHE A 198 -16.18 9.91 10.05
N TYR A 199 -16.80 10.28 8.93
CA TYR A 199 -18.24 10.47 8.84
C TYR A 199 -19.00 9.19 9.18
N HIS A 200 -18.58 8.04 8.64
CA HIS A 200 -19.18 6.75 8.96
C HIS A 200 -18.99 6.38 10.45
N VAL A 201 -17.80 6.59 11.01
CA VAL A 201 -17.55 6.39 12.44
C VAL A 201 -18.47 7.27 13.29
N TYR A 202 -18.70 8.52 12.90
CA TYR A 202 -19.61 9.44 13.58
C TYR A 202 -21.06 8.92 13.56
N LEU A 203 -21.56 8.48 12.40
CA LEU A 203 -22.91 7.92 12.29
C LEU A 203 -23.09 6.66 13.14
N HIS A 204 -22.06 5.81 13.22
CA HIS A 204 -22.09 4.55 13.94
C HIS A 204 -21.39 4.61 15.31
N TYR A 205 -21.24 5.81 15.89
CA TYR A 205 -20.47 6.03 17.12
C TYR A 205 -20.93 5.14 18.28
N ASN A 206 -22.24 4.99 18.45
CA ASN A 206 -22.83 4.12 19.49
C ASN A 206 -22.42 2.64 19.34
N GLN A 207 -22.12 2.20 18.13
CA GLN A 207 -21.65 0.84 17.86
C GLN A 207 -20.14 0.75 18.17
N VAL A 208 -19.37 1.77 17.77
CA VAL A 208 -17.92 1.84 18.03
C VAL A 208 -17.61 1.86 19.52
N MET A 209 -18.43 2.51 20.35
CA MET A 209 -18.28 2.47 21.81
C MET A 209 -18.48 1.09 22.43
N ARG A 210 -19.10 0.13 21.72
CA ARG A 210 -19.31 -1.24 22.20
C ARG A 210 -18.13 -2.17 21.89
N MET A 211 -17.19 -1.74 21.06
CA MET A 211 -15.97 -2.47 20.77
C MET A 211 -15.08 -2.53 22.01
N HIS A 212 -14.11 -3.45 22.01
CA HIS A 212 -13.08 -3.45 23.04
C HIS A 212 -12.37 -2.10 23.10
N ILE A 213 -11.94 -1.66 24.29
CA ILE A 213 -11.30 -0.34 24.46
C ILE A 213 -10.10 -0.12 23.53
N PHE A 214 -9.38 -1.21 23.24
CA PHE A 214 -8.26 -1.19 22.30
C PHE A 214 -8.73 -0.99 20.85
N GLY A 215 -9.79 -1.68 20.42
CA GLY A 215 -10.41 -1.48 19.11
C GLY A 215 -10.99 -0.09 18.94
N TYR A 216 -11.68 0.43 19.96
CA TYR A 216 -12.15 1.81 20.00
C TYR A 216 -11.00 2.79 19.74
N ALA A 217 -9.87 2.65 20.45
CA ALA A 217 -8.71 3.50 20.25
C ALA A 217 -8.12 3.38 18.83
N LEU A 218 -8.08 2.17 18.26
CA LEU A 218 -7.55 1.93 16.91
C LEU A 218 -8.42 2.55 15.81
N VAL A 219 -9.76 2.47 15.92
CA VAL A 219 -10.70 3.03 14.94
C VAL A 219 -10.54 4.55 14.78
N PHE A 220 -10.12 5.25 15.82
CA PHE A 220 -9.82 6.69 15.73
C PHE A 220 -8.34 6.95 15.45
N GLY A 221 -7.45 6.32 16.22
CA GLY A 221 -6.03 6.66 16.24
C GLY A 221 -5.31 6.34 14.94
N VAL A 222 -5.51 5.13 14.38
CA VAL A 222 -4.82 4.71 13.17
C VAL A 222 -5.26 5.53 11.96
N PRO A 223 -6.57 5.68 11.67
CA PRO A 223 -7.00 6.52 10.55
C PRO A 223 -6.61 7.99 10.69
N ALA A 224 -6.58 8.53 11.91
CA ALA A 224 -6.15 9.91 12.13
C ALA A 224 -4.66 10.09 11.79
N ALA A 225 -3.80 9.20 12.28
CA ALA A 225 -2.38 9.22 11.97
C ALA A 225 -2.11 9.09 10.46
N LEU A 226 -2.78 8.14 9.81
CA LEU A 226 -2.67 7.92 8.37
C LEU A 226 -3.22 9.10 7.57
N GLY A 227 -4.35 9.67 7.98
CA GLY A 227 -4.95 10.87 7.38
C GLY A 227 -4.04 12.10 7.46
N ILE A 228 -3.43 12.35 8.61
CA ILE A 228 -2.47 13.46 8.79
C ILE A 228 -1.26 13.28 7.88
N MET A 229 -0.69 12.07 7.86
CA MET A 229 0.43 11.76 6.98
C MET A 229 0.07 11.99 5.51
N ASN A 230 -1.15 11.59 5.13
CA ASN A 230 -1.69 11.79 3.78
C ASN A 230 -1.87 13.25 3.40
N LEU A 231 -2.33 14.11 4.32
CA LEU A 231 -2.42 15.56 4.10
C LEU A 231 -1.04 16.20 3.90
N ILE A 232 -0.05 15.81 4.70
CA ILE A 232 1.34 16.30 4.57
C ILE A 232 1.90 15.95 3.19
N TRP A 233 1.74 14.70 2.74
CA TRP A 233 2.18 14.25 1.43
C TRP A 233 1.44 14.93 0.28
N PHE A 234 0.12 15.08 0.40
CA PHE A 234 -0.68 15.80 -0.59
C PHE A 234 -0.21 17.26 -0.72
N GLY A 235 0.07 17.93 0.40
CA GLY A 235 0.63 19.28 0.40
C GLY A 235 2.00 19.36 -0.29
N LYS A 236 2.85 18.31 -0.21
CA LYS A 236 4.10 18.23 -0.99
C LYS A 236 3.82 18.07 -2.49
N ILE A 237 2.83 17.27 -2.89
CA ILE A 237 2.42 17.08 -4.30
C ILE A 237 1.91 18.40 -4.90
N VAL A 238 0.95 19.05 -4.24
CA VAL A 238 0.37 20.32 -4.71
C VAL A 238 1.43 21.39 -4.88
N ARG A 239 2.36 21.52 -3.93
CA ARG A 239 3.50 22.47 -4.05
C ARG A 239 4.40 22.14 -5.26
N GLY A 240 4.66 20.86 -5.51
CA GLY A 240 5.45 20.42 -6.68
C GLY A 240 4.77 20.75 -8.01
N VAL A 241 3.46 20.51 -8.10
CA VAL A 241 2.66 20.85 -9.30
C VAL A 241 2.63 22.36 -9.52
N LYS A 242 2.37 23.16 -8.47
CA LYS A 242 2.37 24.64 -8.54
C LYS A 242 3.69 25.19 -9.08
N LYS A 243 4.83 24.70 -8.56
CA LYS A 243 6.18 25.10 -9.05
C LYS A 243 6.38 24.77 -10.53
N THR A 244 5.80 23.68 -11.02
CA THR A 244 5.92 23.25 -12.42
C THR A 244 5.05 24.09 -13.34
N LEU A 245 3.84 24.47 -12.90
CA LEU A 245 2.95 25.35 -13.64
C LEU A 245 3.51 26.77 -13.75
N ALA A 246 4.07 27.32 -12.66
CA ALA A 246 4.67 28.65 -12.66
C ALA A 246 5.79 28.79 -13.71
N LYS A 247 6.70 27.81 -13.81
CA LYS A 247 7.76 27.79 -14.83
C LYS A 247 7.26 27.72 -16.27
N ARG A 248 6.02 27.26 -16.50
CA ARG A 248 5.40 27.18 -17.83
C ARG A 248 4.74 28.48 -18.26
N CYS A 249 4.44 29.37 -17.32
CA CYS A 249 3.90 30.70 -17.59
C CYS A 249 4.99 31.75 -17.81
N GLU A 250 6.25 31.43 -17.49
CA GLU A 250 7.44 32.28 -17.68
C GLU A 250 8.20 31.98 -19.00
N CYS A 251 7.74 31.00 -19.80
CA CYS A 251 8.22 30.73 -21.17
C CYS A 251 7.12 31.06 -22.17
#